data_AF-A0A1F2QK90-F1
#
_entry.id   AF-A0A1F2QK90-F1
#
_cell.length_a   1.000
_cell.length_b   1.000
_cell.length_c   1.000
_cell.angle_alpha   90.00
_cell.angle_beta   90.00
_cell.angle_gamma   90.00
#
_symmetry.space_group_name_H-M   'P 1'
#
loop_
_entity.id
_entity.type
_entity.pdbx_description
1 polymer ?
#
loop_
_entity_poly.entity_id
_entity_poly.type
_entity_poly.pdbx_seq_one_letter_code
_entity_poly.pdbx_strand_id
1 'polypeptide(L)'
;MGEAMSEQAKAASAVVEPGIPEQGITVELAHATVAAFEQAVEAARRHPSFQQFGEGKALRVRVTYQLSELDALQELKDAAWDLHHKRAWLHGAEIAWHQMAQLTHCFRELLRRPRREHCFFDGNFWSGFGCRYAIANLSDRINNEWLTFGRLEAGGAWVFDKARIAEHVRKHLYSGFQHCPAFDEEYLELFFELFPERVDPVEDDRWQLVKNRQGELVGIGPTGVEAAKKIVYELQEKIRQRRGAEKTQENGKRKLPAALFAPYQTTVKKKKGLLARLLG
;
A
#
# COMPACT_ATOMS: atom_id res chain seq x y z
N MET A 1 50.92 -49.04 3.66
CA MET A 1 50.32 -48.73 2.34
C MET A 1 48.83 -48.58 2.58
N GLY A 2 48.25 -47.41 2.80
CA GLY A 2 48.65 -46.07 2.42
C GLY A 2 47.75 -45.57 1.29
N GLU A 3 46.45 -45.40 1.55
CA GLU A 3 45.54 -44.63 0.68
C GLU A 3 44.65 -43.74 1.56
N ALA A 4 45.25 -42.61 1.95
CA ALA A 4 44.49 -41.41 2.25
C ALA A 4 44.11 -40.79 0.90
N MET A 5 42.84 -40.91 0.51
CA MET A 5 42.29 -40.15 -0.61
C MET A 5 41.02 -39.44 -0.18
N SER A 6 41.05 -38.13 -0.42
CA SER A 6 39.89 -37.25 -0.62
C SER A 6 39.16 -36.73 0.61
N GLU A 7 39.86 -35.95 1.43
CA GLU A 7 39.25 -34.90 2.27
C GLU A 7 39.71 -33.51 1.80
N GLN A 8 39.54 -33.24 0.51
CA GLN A 8 39.68 -31.90 -0.08
C GLN A 8 38.63 -31.71 -1.16
N ALA A 9 37.49 -31.12 -0.80
CA ALA A 9 36.73 -30.16 -1.61
C ALA A 9 35.35 -29.89 -0.98
N LYS A 10 35.32 -29.11 0.10
CA LYS A 10 34.14 -28.29 0.38
C LYS A 10 34.57 -26.93 0.93
N ALA A 11 35.36 -26.24 0.12
CA ALA A 11 35.39 -24.79 0.17
C ALA A 11 34.01 -24.33 -0.32
N ALA A 12 33.05 -24.23 0.61
CA ALA A 12 31.81 -23.53 0.37
C ALA A 12 32.21 -22.10 -0.03
N SER A 13 32.08 -21.81 -1.33
CA SER A 13 32.13 -20.46 -1.85
C SER A 13 31.14 -19.66 -1.02
N ALA A 14 31.64 -18.82 -0.11
CA ALA A 14 30.82 -17.85 0.59
C ALA A 14 30.37 -16.84 -0.48
N VAL A 15 29.29 -17.19 -1.19
CA VAL A 15 28.59 -16.30 -2.09
C VAL A 15 28.13 -15.14 -1.21
N VAL A 16 28.87 -14.02 -1.30
CA VAL A 16 28.56 -12.80 -0.55
C VAL A 16 27.13 -12.43 -0.89
N GLU A 17 26.28 -12.38 0.12
CA GLU A 17 24.88 -11.99 -0.03
C GLU A 17 24.84 -10.61 -0.68
N PRO A 18 24.17 -10.45 -1.85
CA PRO A 18 24.02 -9.14 -2.46
C PRO A 18 23.31 -8.18 -1.50
N GLY A 19 23.66 -6.89 -1.54
CA GLY A 19 22.87 -5.88 -0.82
C GLY A 19 21.43 -5.80 -1.34
N ILE A 20 20.51 -5.30 -0.51
CA ILE A 20 19.15 -4.97 -0.95
C ILE A 20 19.21 -3.71 -1.82
N PRO A 21 18.65 -3.73 -3.05
CA PRO A 21 18.59 -2.53 -3.87
C PRO A 21 17.80 -1.39 -3.21
N GLU A 22 18.31 -0.16 -3.33
CA GLU A 22 17.68 1.06 -2.79
C GLU A 22 16.54 1.59 -3.68
N GLN A 23 16.28 0.96 -4.83
CA GLN A 23 15.25 1.40 -5.78
C GLN A 23 14.38 0.24 -6.25
N GLY A 24 13.08 0.47 -6.32
CA GLY A 24 12.08 -0.51 -6.76
C GLY A 24 11.46 -1.31 -5.61
N ILE A 25 10.76 -2.38 -5.98
CA ILE A 25 10.16 -3.37 -5.09
C ILE A 25 11.00 -4.64 -5.19
N THR A 26 11.71 -4.98 -4.13
CA THR A 26 12.48 -6.23 -4.04
C THR A 26 11.63 -7.29 -3.38
N VAL A 27 11.61 -8.49 -3.95
CA VAL A 27 11.00 -9.70 -3.37
C VAL A 27 12.10 -10.74 -3.18
N GLU A 28 12.12 -11.34 -1.99
CA GLU A 28 12.98 -12.49 -1.70
C GLU A 28 12.12 -13.69 -1.26
N LEU A 29 12.45 -14.85 -1.82
CA LEU A 29 11.84 -16.12 -1.50
C LEU A 29 12.91 -17.03 -0.91
N ALA A 30 12.62 -17.59 0.27
CA ALA A 30 13.43 -18.67 0.82
C ALA A 30 13.01 -20.01 0.22
N HIS A 31 13.97 -20.91 0.08
CA HIS A 31 13.73 -22.26 -0.40
C HIS A 31 12.62 -22.97 0.37
N ALA A 32 11.72 -23.59 -0.40
CA ALA A 32 10.64 -24.43 0.11
C ALA A 32 10.46 -25.64 -0.82
N THR A 33 10.17 -26.80 -0.24
CA THR A 33 9.99 -28.07 -0.97
C THR A 33 8.54 -28.23 -1.48
N VAL A 34 7.98 -27.18 -2.08
CA VAL A 34 6.61 -27.18 -2.60
C VAL A 34 6.60 -26.71 -4.05
N ALA A 35 5.65 -27.20 -4.85
CA ALA A 35 5.55 -26.84 -6.27
C ALA A 35 5.40 -25.32 -6.50
N ALA A 36 4.74 -24.61 -5.57
CA ALA A 36 4.62 -23.15 -5.62
C ALA A 36 5.98 -22.44 -5.59
N PHE A 37 6.98 -22.99 -4.89
CA PHE A 37 8.33 -22.41 -4.87
C PHE A 37 8.97 -22.49 -6.25
N GLU A 38 8.94 -23.66 -6.90
CA GLU A 38 9.47 -23.83 -8.26
C GLU A 38 8.77 -22.91 -9.26
N GLN A 39 7.44 -22.79 -9.19
CA GLN A 39 6.68 -21.87 -10.04
C GLN A 39 7.11 -20.41 -9.82
N ALA A 40 7.30 -20.01 -8.56
CA ALA A 40 7.74 -18.66 -8.22
C ALA A 40 9.19 -18.39 -8.67
N VAL A 41 10.09 -19.38 -8.59
CA VAL A 41 11.45 -19.29 -9.10
C VAL A 41 11.46 -19.15 -10.62
N GLU A 42 10.62 -19.91 -11.34
CA GLU A 42 10.50 -19.80 -12.79
C GLU A 42 9.93 -18.44 -13.22
N ALA A 43 8.95 -17.89 -12.50
CA ALA A 43 8.48 -16.52 -12.72
C ALA A 43 9.61 -15.50 -12.48
N ALA A 44 10.35 -15.66 -11.38
CA ALA A 44 11.46 -14.80 -11.00
C ALA A 44 12.59 -14.79 -12.04
N ARG A 45 12.95 -15.96 -12.60
CA ARG A 45 14.05 -16.12 -13.58
C ARG A 45 13.85 -15.37 -14.89
N ARG A 46 12.60 -15.03 -15.24
CA ARG A 46 12.29 -14.25 -16.44
C ARG A 46 12.72 -12.78 -16.30
N HIS A 47 12.94 -12.31 -15.07
CA HIS A 47 13.31 -10.93 -14.82
C HIS A 47 14.84 -10.71 -14.91
N PRO A 48 15.33 -9.66 -15.58
CA PRO A 48 16.78 -9.39 -15.69
C PRO A 48 17.50 -9.17 -14.36
N SER A 49 16.76 -8.79 -13.31
CA SER A 49 17.33 -8.56 -11.98
C SER A 49 17.42 -9.84 -11.13
N PHE A 50 17.10 -11.01 -11.70
CA PHE A 50 17.09 -12.27 -10.95
C PHE A 50 18.45 -12.56 -10.32
N GLN A 51 18.41 -12.92 -9.04
CA GLN A 51 19.57 -13.34 -8.28
C GLN A 51 19.22 -14.60 -7.49
N GLN A 52 20.18 -15.52 -7.46
CA GLN A 52 20.11 -16.74 -6.67
C GLN A 52 21.41 -16.86 -5.88
N PHE A 53 21.29 -17.09 -4.58
CA PHE A 53 22.45 -17.24 -3.69
C PHE A 53 22.13 -18.22 -2.55
N GLY A 54 23.17 -18.82 -1.99
CA GLY A 54 23.05 -19.95 -1.08
C GLY A 54 22.71 -21.27 -1.79
N GLU A 55 22.69 -22.36 -1.02
CA GLU A 55 22.44 -23.72 -1.52
C GLU A 55 21.52 -24.50 -0.56
N GLY A 56 20.80 -25.49 -1.08
CA GLY A 56 19.89 -26.33 -0.29
C GLY A 56 18.87 -25.52 0.51
N LYS A 57 18.79 -25.73 1.83
CA LYS A 57 17.87 -24.99 2.71
C LYS A 57 18.24 -23.50 2.87
N ALA A 58 19.48 -23.13 2.58
CA ALA A 58 19.95 -21.74 2.62
C ALA A 58 19.73 -21.01 1.30
N LEU A 59 19.23 -21.68 0.26
CA LEU A 59 18.92 -21.06 -1.02
C LEU A 59 17.92 -19.91 -0.84
N ARG A 60 18.24 -18.78 -1.47
CA ARG A 60 17.43 -17.58 -1.58
C ARG A 60 17.34 -17.18 -3.04
N VAL A 61 16.15 -16.74 -3.43
CA VAL A 61 15.89 -16.16 -4.75
C VAL A 61 15.42 -14.73 -4.54
N ARG A 62 16.02 -13.78 -5.24
CA ARG A 62 15.72 -12.36 -5.14
C ARG A 62 15.48 -11.75 -6.50
N VAL A 63 14.45 -10.94 -6.62
CA VAL A 63 14.13 -10.14 -7.81
C VAL A 63 13.71 -8.75 -7.38
N THR A 64 14.02 -7.74 -8.19
CA THR A 64 13.65 -6.34 -7.97
C THR A 64 12.94 -5.80 -9.19
N TYR A 65 11.73 -5.29 -8.98
CA TYR A 65 10.87 -4.73 -10.02
C TYR A 65 10.73 -3.22 -9.84
N GLN A 66 10.51 -2.51 -10.92
CA GLN A 66 10.02 -1.13 -10.89
C GLN A 66 8.48 -1.10 -10.82
N LEU A 67 7.92 0.02 -10.39
CA LEU A 67 6.47 0.21 -10.40
C LEU A 67 5.87 0.25 -11.81
N SER A 68 6.69 0.41 -12.85
CA SER A 68 6.27 0.20 -14.24
C SER A 68 6.13 -1.27 -14.63
N GLU A 69 6.69 -2.19 -13.85
CA GLU A 69 6.78 -3.64 -14.13
C GLU A 69 5.76 -4.44 -13.30
N LEU A 70 4.63 -3.82 -12.93
CA LEU A 70 3.65 -4.42 -12.02
C LEU A 70 3.06 -5.73 -12.51
N ASP A 71 2.92 -5.94 -13.82
CA ASP A 71 2.36 -7.19 -14.35
C ASP A 71 3.34 -8.36 -14.09
N ALA A 72 4.64 -8.15 -14.29
CA ALA A 72 5.66 -9.16 -13.98
C ALA A 72 5.76 -9.42 -12.46
N LEU A 73 5.66 -8.38 -11.63
CA LEU A 73 5.59 -8.53 -10.17
C LEU A 73 4.30 -9.27 -9.75
N GLN A 74 3.19 -9.05 -10.44
CA GLN A 74 1.93 -9.73 -10.16
C GLN A 74 2.03 -11.23 -10.45
N GLU A 75 2.66 -11.64 -11.55
CA GLU A 75 2.93 -13.06 -11.84
C GLU A 75 3.72 -13.73 -10.71
N LEU A 76 4.81 -13.09 -10.24
CA LEU A 76 5.59 -13.60 -9.11
C LEU A 76 4.74 -13.68 -7.84
N LYS A 77 3.94 -12.64 -7.55
CA LYS A 77 3.11 -12.58 -6.35
C LYS A 77 2.08 -13.71 -6.32
N ASP A 78 1.45 -14.01 -7.46
CA ASP A 78 0.45 -15.07 -7.57
C ASP A 78 1.09 -16.44 -7.38
N ALA A 79 2.27 -16.69 -7.98
CA ALA A 79 3.01 -17.93 -7.77
C ALA A 79 3.53 -18.09 -6.32
N ALA A 80 3.88 -16.98 -5.67
CA ALA A 80 4.45 -16.97 -4.32
C ALA A 80 3.41 -16.82 -3.19
N TRP A 81 2.11 -16.78 -3.51
CA TRP A 81 1.06 -16.43 -2.54
C TRP A 81 1.09 -17.30 -1.28
N ASP A 82 1.15 -18.62 -1.46
CA ASP A 82 1.12 -19.61 -0.36
C ASP A 82 2.49 -19.87 0.28
N LEU A 83 3.56 -19.20 -0.15
CA LEU A 83 4.88 -19.37 0.43
C LEU A 83 5.00 -18.66 1.79
N HIS A 84 5.37 -19.37 2.85
CA HIS A 84 5.46 -18.79 4.19
C HIS A 84 6.69 -17.88 4.39
N HIS A 85 7.81 -18.21 3.75
CA HIS A 85 9.09 -17.52 3.94
C HIS A 85 9.40 -16.60 2.77
N LYS A 86 8.61 -15.54 2.67
CA LYS A 86 8.74 -14.47 1.68
C LYS A 86 8.94 -13.12 2.35
N ARG A 87 9.81 -12.29 1.79
CA ARG A 87 10.14 -10.95 2.27
C ARG A 87 10.03 -9.94 1.14
N ALA A 88 9.69 -8.70 1.48
CA ALA A 88 9.54 -7.63 0.52
C ALA A 88 10.24 -6.37 1.02
N TRP A 89 10.79 -5.59 0.09
CA TRP A 89 11.35 -4.28 0.36
C TRP A 89 10.82 -3.28 -0.66
N LEU A 90 10.65 -2.05 -0.20
CA LEU A 90 10.36 -0.89 -1.04
C LEU A 90 11.51 0.09 -0.86
N HIS A 91 12.25 0.36 -1.94
CA HIS A 91 13.40 1.27 -1.93
C HIS A 91 14.42 0.95 -0.82
N GLY A 92 14.76 -0.33 -0.65
CA GLY A 92 15.70 -0.79 0.38
C GLY A 92 15.11 -0.94 1.79
N ALA A 93 13.94 -0.37 2.07
CA ALA A 93 13.26 -0.51 3.35
C ALA A 93 12.38 -1.77 3.36
N GLU A 94 12.56 -2.64 4.36
CA GLU A 94 11.74 -3.84 4.49
C GLU A 94 10.29 -3.45 4.83
N ILE A 95 9.35 -4.06 4.11
CA ILE A 95 7.91 -3.87 4.31
C ILE A 95 7.23 -5.23 4.45
N ALA A 96 6.10 -5.26 5.14
CA ALA A 96 5.33 -6.49 5.26
C ALA A 96 4.77 -6.91 3.89
N TRP A 97 4.62 -8.22 3.67
CA TRP A 97 4.11 -8.74 2.39
C TRP A 97 2.73 -8.19 2.03
N HIS A 98 1.84 -8.03 3.02
CA HIS A 98 0.51 -7.47 2.79
C HIS A 98 0.58 -6.00 2.38
N GLN A 99 1.53 -5.22 2.90
CA GLN A 99 1.76 -3.83 2.49
C GLN A 99 2.23 -3.76 1.04
N MET A 100 3.15 -4.65 0.62
CA MET A 100 3.57 -4.76 -0.79
C MET A 100 2.39 -5.15 -1.69
N ALA A 101 1.58 -6.13 -1.28
CA ALA A 101 0.40 -6.56 -2.01
C ALA A 101 -0.64 -5.44 -2.16
N GLN A 102 -0.85 -4.63 -1.12
CA GLN A 102 -1.74 -3.47 -1.15
C GLN A 102 -1.19 -2.34 -2.02
N LEU A 103 0.11 -2.03 -1.92
CA LEU A 103 0.80 -1.07 -2.79
C LEU A 103 0.61 -1.41 -4.26
N THR A 104 0.93 -2.64 -4.66
CA THR A 104 0.85 -3.10 -6.05
C THR A 104 -0.58 -3.06 -6.56
N HIS A 105 -1.55 -3.46 -5.73
CA HIS A 105 -2.97 -3.38 -6.06
C HIS A 105 -3.42 -1.92 -6.27
N CYS A 106 -3.12 -1.03 -5.32
CA CYS A 106 -3.51 0.39 -5.40
C CYS A 106 -2.87 1.10 -6.59
N PHE A 107 -1.59 0.85 -6.87
CA PHE A 107 -0.92 1.45 -8.02
C PHE A 107 -1.52 0.95 -9.35
N ARG A 108 -1.81 -0.36 -9.47
CA ARG A 108 -2.46 -0.92 -10.66
C ARG A 108 -3.86 -0.33 -10.88
N GLU A 109 -4.65 -0.20 -9.82
CA GLU A 109 -5.97 0.43 -9.92
C GLU A 109 -5.87 1.90 -10.31
N LEU A 110 -4.90 2.64 -9.78
CA LEU A 110 -4.66 4.04 -10.15
C LEU A 110 -4.29 4.18 -11.64
N LEU A 111 -3.48 3.27 -12.19
CA LEU A 111 -3.17 3.25 -13.62
C LEU A 111 -4.41 3.00 -14.49
N ARG A 112 -5.29 2.09 -14.07
CA ARG A 112 -6.52 1.72 -14.79
C ARG A 112 -7.62 2.78 -14.67
N ARG A 113 -7.72 3.41 -13.50
CA ARG A 113 -8.78 4.34 -13.11
C ARG A 113 -8.13 5.61 -12.56
N PRO A 114 -7.60 6.49 -13.43
CA PRO A 114 -6.86 7.67 -12.99
C PRO A 114 -7.75 8.72 -12.29
N ARG A 115 -9.07 8.53 -12.25
CA ARG A 115 -9.99 9.42 -11.55
C ARG A 115 -9.87 9.23 -10.06
N ARG A 116 -9.66 10.34 -9.36
CA ARG A 116 -9.53 10.40 -7.90
C ARG A 116 -10.72 9.79 -7.17
N GLU A 117 -11.93 9.86 -7.75
CA GLU A 117 -13.15 9.25 -7.22
C GLU A 117 -12.98 7.79 -6.81
N HIS A 118 -12.11 7.03 -7.48
CA HIS A 118 -11.84 5.64 -7.13
C HIS A 118 -11.25 5.48 -5.71
N CYS A 119 -10.45 6.44 -5.25
CA CYS A 119 -9.91 6.44 -3.90
C CYS A 119 -10.96 6.81 -2.84
N PHE A 120 -12.11 7.35 -3.25
CA PHE A 120 -13.18 7.80 -2.36
C PHE A 120 -14.40 6.89 -2.40
N PHE A 121 -14.49 5.96 -3.34
CA PHE A 121 -15.70 5.18 -3.58
C PHE A 121 -15.42 3.68 -3.77
N ASP A 122 -16.18 2.86 -3.05
CA ASP A 122 -16.12 1.39 -3.09
C ASP A 122 -17.35 0.75 -3.74
N GLY A 123 -18.07 1.48 -4.61
CA GLY A 123 -19.30 0.97 -5.24
C GLY A 123 -20.56 1.14 -4.39
N ASN A 124 -20.46 0.96 -3.07
CA ASN A 124 -21.60 1.11 -2.15
C ASN A 124 -21.42 2.20 -1.08
N PHE A 125 -20.18 2.63 -0.85
CA PHE A 125 -19.87 3.55 0.25
C PHE A 125 -18.87 4.62 -0.19
N TRP A 126 -18.96 5.77 0.47
CA TRP A 126 -18.09 6.92 0.23
C TRP A 126 -17.13 7.11 1.41
N SER A 127 -15.83 7.18 1.16
CA SER A 127 -14.82 7.56 2.16
C SER A 127 -14.57 9.05 2.07
N GLY A 128 -14.53 9.74 3.21
CA GLY A 128 -14.09 11.15 3.26
C GLY A 128 -12.56 11.31 3.26
N PHE A 129 -11.84 10.30 3.71
CA PHE A 129 -10.43 10.35 4.11
C PHE A 129 -9.41 10.18 2.97
N GLY A 130 -9.85 10.20 1.70
CA GLY A 130 -8.94 10.05 0.56
C GLY A 130 -8.48 8.63 0.26
N CYS A 131 -9.01 7.63 0.99
CA CYS A 131 -8.78 6.22 0.74
C CYS A 131 -10.01 5.40 1.14
N ARG A 132 -10.54 4.60 0.21
CA ARG A 132 -11.68 3.69 0.45
C ARG A 132 -11.35 2.55 1.41
N TYR A 133 -10.06 2.28 1.63
CA TYR A 133 -9.56 1.28 2.57
C TYR A 133 -9.21 1.86 3.94
N ALA A 134 -9.52 3.13 4.21
CA ALA A 134 -9.38 3.72 5.55
C ALA A 134 -10.28 3.06 6.61
N ILE A 135 -11.19 2.17 6.20
CA ILE A 135 -12.23 1.54 7.04
C ILE A 135 -13.03 2.60 7.81
N ALA A 136 -13.23 3.74 7.15
CA ALA A 136 -13.96 4.87 7.68
C ALA A 136 -14.86 5.45 6.59
N ASN A 137 -15.74 4.58 6.08
CA ASN A 137 -16.69 4.98 5.07
C ASN A 137 -17.89 5.64 5.73
N LEU A 138 -18.42 6.67 5.08
CA LEU A 138 -19.75 7.21 5.31
C LEU A 138 -20.75 6.20 4.74
N SER A 139 -21.49 5.58 5.66
CA SER A 139 -22.45 4.51 5.40
C SER A 139 -23.65 4.72 6.32
N ASP A 140 -24.85 4.47 5.79
CA ASP A 140 -26.09 4.41 6.56
C ASP A 140 -26.19 3.14 7.43
N ARG A 141 -25.18 2.25 7.36
CA ARG A 141 -25.11 0.99 8.11
C ARG A 141 -24.04 1.04 9.21
N ILE A 142 -24.31 0.29 10.28
CA ILE A 142 -23.47 0.17 11.51
C ILE A 142 -22.12 -0.54 11.27
N ASN A 143 -21.78 -0.89 10.03
CA ASN A 143 -20.50 -1.53 9.73
C ASN A 143 -19.29 -0.59 9.81
N ASN A 144 -19.47 0.69 10.19
CA ASN A 144 -18.40 1.66 10.37
C ASN A 144 -18.41 2.20 11.82
N GLU A 145 -17.54 1.67 12.65
CA GLU A 145 -17.44 2.01 14.08
C GLU A 145 -17.12 3.50 14.30
N TRP A 146 -16.41 4.17 13.39
CA TRP A 146 -15.97 5.55 13.60
C TRP A 146 -17.12 6.56 13.73
N LEU A 147 -18.27 6.27 13.13
CA LEU A 147 -19.50 7.06 13.22
C LEU A 147 -20.19 6.95 14.60
N THR A 148 -19.72 6.04 15.45
CA THR A 148 -20.12 5.92 16.86
C THR A 148 -19.20 6.71 17.79
N PHE A 149 -18.09 7.28 17.28
CA PHE A 149 -17.14 8.02 18.10
C PHE A 149 -17.63 9.44 18.31
N GLY A 150 -18.37 9.62 19.39
CA GLY A 150 -18.96 10.90 19.75
C GLY A 150 -19.98 10.74 20.86
N ARG A 151 -20.83 11.75 21.00
CA ARG A 151 -21.93 11.76 21.97
C ARG A 151 -23.11 12.54 21.43
N LEU A 152 -24.30 12.13 21.83
CA LEU A 152 -25.52 12.90 21.64
C LEU A 152 -25.65 13.95 22.74
N GLU A 153 -25.85 15.21 22.37
CA GLU A 153 -26.16 16.28 23.32
C GLU A 153 -27.67 16.39 23.58
N ALA A 154 -28.03 17.08 24.66
CA ALA A 154 -29.43 17.25 25.10
C ALA A 154 -30.34 17.90 24.03
N GLY A 155 -29.78 18.59 23.04
CA GLY A 155 -30.50 19.19 21.91
C GLY A 155 -30.68 18.28 20.68
N GLY A 156 -30.25 17.01 20.73
CA GLY A 156 -30.36 16.09 19.60
C GLY A 156 -29.20 16.14 18.60
N ALA A 157 -28.27 17.09 18.76
CA ALA A 157 -27.07 17.16 17.96
C ALA A 157 -26.01 16.13 18.41
N TRP A 158 -25.33 15.56 17.44
CA TRP A 158 -24.18 14.68 17.64
C TRP A 158 -22.89 15.48 17.61
N VAL A 159 -22.03 15.27 18.61
CA VAL A 159 -20.68 15.84 18.67
C VAL A 159 -19.65 14.74 18.46
N PHE A 160 -18.82 14.89 17.43
CA PHE A 160 -17.81 13.91 17.05
C PHE A 160 -16.57 13.97 17.95
N ASP A 161 -16.05 12.80 18.32
CA ASP A 161 -14.71 12.67 18.90
C ASP A 161 -13.67 12.58 17.77
N LYS A 162 -13.32 13.74 17.21
CA LYS A 162 -12.39 13.82 16.06
C LYS A 162 -11.01 13.24 16.37
N ALA A 163 -10.56 13.31 17.61
CA ALA A 163 -9.27 12.73 18.02
C ALA A 163 -9.30 11.20 17.91
N ARG A 164 -10.34 10.56 18.44
CA ARG A 164 -10.52 9.10 18.34
C ARG A 164 -10.73 8.63 16.90
N ILE A 165 -11.48 9.40 16.09
CA ILE A 165 -11.64 9.11 14.66
C ILE A 165 -10.28 9.18 13.95
N ALA A 166 -9.48 10.22 14.24
CA ALA A 166 -8.17 10.37 13.63
C ALA A 166 -7.21 9.24 13.98
N GLU A 167 -7.17 8.82 15.24
CA GLU A 167 -6.39 7.66 15.67
C GLU A 167 -6.84 6.38 14.94
N HIS A 168 -8.16 6.13 14.87
CA HIS A 168 -8.71 4.96 14.20
C HIS A 168 -8.35 4.93 12.71
N VAL A 169 -8.53 6.04 11.99
CA VAL A 169 -8.21 6.14 10.56
C VAL A 169 -6.72 5.96 10.30
N ARG A 170 -5.87 6.65 11.08
CA ARG A 170 -4.41 6.53 10.95
C ARG A 170 -3.96 5.08 11.16
N LYS A 171 -4.47 4.38 12.18
CA LYS A 171 -4.13 2.96 12.43
C LYS A 171 -4.44 2.06 11.22
N HIS A 172 -5.57 2.28 10.55
CA HIS A 172 -5.96 1.48 9.38
C HIS A 172 -5.18 1.86 8.11
N LEU A 173 -4.88 3.14 7.92
CA LEU A 173 -4.08 3.59 6.77
C LEU A 173 -2.62 3.17 6.90
N TYR A 174 -1.99 3.36 8.06
CA TYR A 174 -0.57 3.06 8.25
C TYR A 174 -0.27 1.55 8.34
N SER A 175 -1.24 0.73 8.76
CA SER A 175 -1.04 -0.73 8.80
C SER A 175 -0.94 -1.38 7.41
N GLY A 176 -1.34 -0.68 6.34
CA GLY A 176 -1.39 -1.30 5.00
C GLY A 176 -1.16 -0.39 3.79
N PHE A 177 -1.59 0.87 3.85
CA PHE A 177 -1.71 1.76 2.69
C PHE A 177 -0.77 2.97 2.71
N GLN A 178 0.11 3.08 3.71
CA GLN A 178 1.08 4.19 3.84
C GLN A 178 2.01 4.36 2.62
N HIS A 179 2.24 3.31 1.85
CA HIS A 179 3.07 3.35 0.65
C HIS A 179 2.28 3.68 -0.62
N CYS A 180 0.96 3.85 -0.52
CA CYS A 180 0.12 4.11 -1.68
C CYS A 180 0.55 5.41 -2.39
N PRO A 181 0.80 5.39 -3.71
CA PRO A 181 1.21 6.57 -4.47
C PRO A 181 0.14 7.68 -4.51
N ALA A 182 -1.11 7.34 -4.20
CA ALA A 182 -2.22 8.27 -4.11
C ALA A 182 -2.50 8.74 -2.68
N PHE A 183 -1.79 8.22 -1.67
CA PHE A 183 -1.92 8.70 -0.31
C PHE A 183 -1.51 10.17 -0.24
N ASP A 184 -2.27 10.95 0.51
CA ASP A 184 -2.17 12.41 0.59
C ASP A 184 -2.38 12.79 2.06
N GLU A 185 -1.28 12.89 2.79
CA GLU A 185 -1.29 13.20 4.22
C GLU A 185 -1.84 14.61 4.48
N GLU A 186 -1.49 15.59 3.63
CA GLU A 186 -2.04 16.94 3.71
C GLU A 186 -3.56 16.95 3.53
N TYR A 187 -4.08 16.19 2.57
CA TYR A 187 -5.53 16.03 2.41
C TYR A 187 -6.17 15.42 3.65
N LEU A 188 -5.54 14.41 4.26
CA LEU A 188 -6.06 13.76 5.47
C LEU A 188 -6.13 14.73 6.65
N GLU A 189 -5.08 15.53 6.87
CA GLU A 189 -5.06 16.56 7.91
C GLU A 189 -6.13 17.65 7.67
N LEU A 190 -6.23 18.16 6.43
CA LEU A 190 -7.28 19.13 6.07
C LEU A 190 -8.68 18.54 6.20
N PHE A 191 -8.86 17.25 5.89
CA PHE A 191 -10.12 16.57 6.14
C PHE A 191 -10.48 16.59 7.62
N PHE A 192 -9.54 16.22 8.50
CA PHE A 192 -9.79 16.30 9.94
C PHE A 192 -10.06 17.71 10.40
N GLU A 193 -9.41 18.73 9.84
CA GLU A 193 -9.70 20.11 10.19
C GLU A 193 -11.15 20.48 9.81
N LEU A 194 -11.54 20.21 8.56
CA LEU A 194 -12.80 20.67 7.96
C LEU A 194 -14.01 19.78 8.25
N PHE A 195 -13.80 18.55 8.70
CA PHE A 195 -14.88 17.65 9.11
C PHE A 195 -15.64 18.26 10.30
N PRO A 196 -16.99 18.25 10.29
CA PRO A 196 -17.78 18.91 11.32
C PRO A 196 -17.46 18.38 12.72
N GLU A 197 -17.36 19.28 13.70
CA GLU A 197 -17.27 18.90 15.11
C GLU A 197 -18.63 18.46 15.66
N ARG A 198 -19.70 19.04 15.12
CA ARG A 198 -21.09 18.83 15.52
C ARG A 198 -21.98 18.78 14.29
N VAL A 199 -22.97 17.89 14.34
CA VAL A 199 -24.05 17.80 13.34
C VAL A 199 -25.37 17.69 14.07
N ASP A 200 -26.38 18.41 13.59
CA ASP A 200 -27.75 18.29 14.06
C ASP A 200 -28.63 17.66 12.97
N PRO A 201 -29.10 16.42 13.13
CA PRO A 201 -29.99 15.77 12.15
C PRO A 201 -31.32 16.50 11.92
N VAL A 202 -31.72 17.42 12.80
CA VAL A 202 -32.92 18.25 12.59
C VAL A 202 -32.64 19.37 11.58
N GLU A 203 -31.43 19.91 11.59
CA GLU A 203 -31.01 21.03 10.72
C GLU A 203 -30.33 20.55 9.43
N ASP A 204 -29.77 19.35 9.43
CA ASP A 204 -29.08 18.73 8.28
C ASP A 204 -29.67 17.34 7.97
N ASP A 205 -30.62 17.32 7.02
CA ASP A 205 -31.37 16.14 6.56
C ASP A 205 -30.51 15.07 5.88
N ARG A 206 -29.23 15.36 5.65
CA ARG A 206 -28.26 14.39 5.14
C ARG A 206 -27.82 13.43 6.21
N TRP A 207 -28.07 13.71 7.49
CA TRP A 207 -27.68 12.88 8.62
C TRP A 207 -28.88 12.30 9.35
N GLN A 208 -28.67 11.14 9.95
CA GLN A 208 -29.64 10.46 10.80
C GLN A 208 -28.94 9.83 11.98
N LEU A 209 -29.65 9.78 13.10
CA LEU A 209 -29.24 9.01 14.25
C LEU A 209 -29.33 7.50 13.94
N VAL A 210 -28.28 6.76 14.28
CA VAL A 210 -28.19 5.33 14.00
C VAL A 210 -28.45 4.55 15.28
N LYS A 211 -29.33 3.54 15.19
CA LYS A 211 -29.69 2.65 16.30
C LYS A 211 -29.26 1.22 16.03
N ASN A 212 -28.77 0.52 17.05
CA ASN A 212 -28.45 -0.91 16.95
C ASN A 212 -29.72 -1.79 16.87
N ARG A 213 -29.54 -3.11 16.81
CA ARG A 213 -30.64 -4.08 16.71
C ARG A 213 -31.59 -4.03 17.92
N GLN A 214 -31.10 -3.54 19.06
CA GLN A 214 -31.81 -3.38 20.31
C GLN A 214 -32.55 -2.03 20.38
N GLY A 215 -32.43 -1.18 19.35
CA GLY A 215 -33.04 0.14 19.31
C GLY A 215 -32.26 1.21 20.08
N GLU A 216 -31.08 0.89 20.60
CA GLU A 216 -30.22 1.82 21.33
C GLU A 216 -29.49 2.72 20.34
N LEU A 217 -29.43 4.02 20.65
CA LEU A 217 -28.67 4.98 19.87
C LEU A 217 -27.17 4.66 19.99
N VAL A 218 -26.52 4.40 18.85
CA VAL A 218 -25.10 4.05 18.82
C VAL A 218 -24.25 5.05 18.05
N GLY A 219 -24.84 5.92 17.23
CA GLY A 219 -24.06 6.85 16.42
C GLY A 219 -24.90 7.77 15.56
N ILE A 220 -24.24 8.37 14.58
CA ILE A 220 -24.84 9.18 13.52
C ILE A 220 -24.32 8.68 12.18
N GLY A 221 -25.12 8.75 11.12
CA GLY A 221 -24.68 8.38 9.78
C GLY A 221 -25.43 9.15 8.71
N PRO A 222 -24.97 9.09 7.45
CA PRO A 222 -25.73 9.66 6.35
C PRO A 222 -27.10 8.98 6.18
N THR A 223 -28.10 9.70 5.66
CA THR A 223 -29.43 9.16 5.34
C THR A 223 -29.44 8.19 4.15
N GLY A 224 -28.33 8.09 3.42
CA GLY A 224 -28.12 7.14 2.34
C GLY A 224 -26.86 7.43 1.54
N VAL A 225 -26.62 6.65 0.49
CA VAL A 225 -25.41 6.76 -0.36
C VAL A 225 -25.29 8.13 -1.03
N GLU A 226 -26.40 8.71 -1.49
CA GLU A 226 -26.39 10.06 -2.10
C GLU A 226 -26.11 11.18 -1.09
N ALA A 227 -26.60 11.05 0.15
CA ALA A 227 -26.23 11.98 1.23
C ALA A 227 -24.73 11.88 1.55
N ALA A 228 -24.21 10.66 1.68
CA ALA A 228 -22.78 10.40 1.89
C ALA A 228 -21.92 11.02 0.77
N LYS A 229 -22.31 10.84 -0.49
CA LYS A 229 -21.66 11.43 -1.66
C LYS A 229 -21.61 12.96 -1.59
N LYS A 230 -22.74 13.60 -1.29
CA LYS A 230 -22.83 15.07 -1.17
C LYS A 230 -21.91 15.58 -0.05
N ILE A 231 -21.91 14.93 1.11
CA ILE A 231 -21.03 15.28 2.25
C ILE A 231 -19.56 15.20 1.82
N VAL A 232 -19.15 14.10 1.17
CA VAL A 232 -17.77 13.94 0.70
C VAL A 232 -17.38 14.99 -0.32
N TYR A 233 -18.23 15.27 -1.31
CA TYR A 233 -17.93 16.31 -2.31
C TYR A 233 -17.85 17.71 -1.72
N GLU A 234 -18.71 18.05 -0.76
CA GLU A 234 -18.62 19.34 -0.06
C GLU A 234 -17.29 19.46 0.69
N LEU A 235 -16.87 18.42 1.41
CA LEU A 235 -15.58 18.41 2.12
C LEU A 235 -14.40 18.49 1.14
N GLN A 236 -14.45 17.76 0.03
CA GLN A 236 -13.42 17.86 -1.01
C GLN A 236 -13.31 19.27 -1.59
N GLU A 237 -14.44 19.94 -1.80
CA GLU A 237 -14.46 21.32 -2.30
C GLU A 237 -13.88 22.29 -1.27
N LYS A 238 -14.27 22.18 0.01
CA LYS A 238 -13.67 22.97 1.10
C LYS A 238 -12.15 22.77 1.18
N ILE A 239 -11.68 21.53 1.06
CA ILE A 239 -10.24 21.21 1.05
C ILE A 239 -9.57 21.85 -0.17
N ARG A 240 -10.17 21.75 -1.36
CA ARG A 240 -9.66 22.37 -2.59
C ARG A 240 -9.57 23.90 -2.48
N GLN A 241 -10.57 24.54 -1.90
CA GLN A 241 -10.55 25.99 -1.66
C GLN A 241 -9.41 26.40 -0.73
N ARG A 242 -9.09 25.57 0.27
CA ARG A 242 -8.05 25.86 1.25
C ARG A 242 -6.63 25.65 0.74
N ARG A 243 -6.38 24.57 0.00
CA ARG A 243 -5.05 24.22 -0.53
C ARG A 243 -4.78 24.75 -1.94
N GLY A 244 -5.80 25.30 -2.60
CA GLY A 244 -5.78 25.64 -4.02
C GLY A 244 -6.06 24.44 -4.92
N ALA A 245 -6.10 24.71 -6.24
CA ALA A 245 -6.31 23.67 -7.24
C ALA A 245 -5.23 22.58 -7.12
N GLU A 246 -5.63 21.31 -7.23
CA GLU A 246 -4.66 20.23 -7.33
C GLU A 246 -3.74 20.47 -8.52
N LYS A 247 -2.43 20.33 -8.31
CA LYS A 247 -1.45 20.32 -9.40
C LYS A 247 -1.63 19.02 -10.21
N THR A 248 -2.58 19.02 -11.13
CA THR A 248 -2.73 17.98 -12.15
C THR A 248 -1.75 18.24 -13.29
N GLN A 249 -1.29 17.17 -13.95
CA GLN A 249 -0.66 17.30 -15.26
C GLN A 249 -1.71 17.78 -16.29
N GLU A 250 -1.28 18.31 -17.44
CA GLU A 250 -2.17 18.80 -18.52
C GLU A 250 -3.20 17.77 -19.01
N ASN A 251 -2.97 16.48 -18.76
CA ASN A 251 -3.89 15.37 -19.08
C ASN A 251 -4.86 15.00 -17.94
N GLY A 252 -4.94 15.80 -16.87
CA GLY A 252 -5.79 15.55 -15.71
C GLY A 252 -5.30 14.44 -14.78
N LYS A 253 -4.14 13.82 -15.04
CA LYS A 253 -3.54 12.80 -14.17
C LYS A 253 -2.76 13.48 -13.04
N ARG A 254 -2.75 12.83 -11.88
CA ARG A 254 -1.92 13.25 -10.76
C ARG A 254 -0.44 13.10 -11.14
N LYS A 255 0.38 14.10 -10.85
CA LYS A 255 1.84 14.00 -11.04
C LYS A 255 2.40 13.05 -9.96
N LEU A 256 2.45 11.77 -10.29
CA LEU A 256 3.15 10.79 -9.47
C LEU A 256 4.64 11.16 -9.39
N PRO A 257 5.31 10.99 -8.23
CA PRO A 257 6.73 11.32 -8.11
C PRO A 257 7.53 10.61 -9.20
N ALA A 258 8.36 11.36 -9.95
CA ALA A 258 9.16 10.80 -11.04
C ALA A 258 10.10 9.68 -10.56
N ALA A 259 10.51 9.72 -9.29
CA ALA A 259 11.27 8.67 -8.62
C ALA A 259 10.58 7.30 -8.62
N LEU A 260 9.24 7.25 -8.67
CA LEU A 260 8.50 5.98 -8.78
C LEU A 260 8.69 5.29 -10.13
N PHE A 261 9.13 6.02 -11.16
CA PHE A 261 9.31 5.52 -12.53
C PHE A 261 10.77 5.53 -12.99
N ALA A 262 11.71 5.86 -12.10
CA ALA A 262 13.13 5.86 -12.46
C ALA A 262 13.55 4.41 -12.82
N PRO A 263 14.12 4.17 -14.00
CA PRO A 263 14.52 2.82 -14.39
C PRO A 263 15.62 2.30 -13.45
N TYR A 264 15.53 1.03 -13.07
CA TYR A 264 16.59 0.37 -12.32
C TYR A 264 17.88 0.39 -13.14
N GLN A 265 18.89 1.14 -12.68
CA GLN A 265 20.22 0.98 -13.23
C GLN A 265 20.83 -0.26 -12.58
N THR A 266 20.93 -1.35 -13.34
CA THR A 266 21.74 -2.49 -12.93
C THR A 266 23.17 -1.97 -12.73
N THR A 267 23.58 -1.79 -11.47
CA THR A 267 24.99 -1.54 -11.17
C THR A 267 25.75 -2.84 -11.36
N VAL A 268 25.87 -3.30 -12.60
CA VAL A 268 26.99 -4.11 -12.99
C VAL A 268 28.17 -3.15 -12.93
N LYS A 269 28.76 -3.00 -11.75
CA LYS A 269 30.16 -2.55 -11.65
C LYS A 269 30.93 -3.57 -12.48
N LYS A 270 31.14 -3.28 -13.77
CA LYS A 270 32.23 -3.86 -14.54
C LYS A 270 33.45 -3.51 -13.71
N LYS A 271 33.93 -4.47 -12.91
CA LYS A 271 35.31 -4.48 -12.47
C LYS A 271 36.09 -4.45 -13.78
N LYS A 272 36.47 -3.26 -14.25
CA LYS A 272 37.57 -3.13 -15.20
C LYS A 272 38.69 -3.87 -14.53
N GLY A 273 39.03 -5.04 -15.09
CA GLY A 273 39.97 -5.95 -14.50
C GLY A 273 41.24 -5.21 -14.15
N LEU A 274 41.76 -5.47 -12.96
CA LEU A 274 43.09 -5.03 -12.53
C LEU A 274 44.18 -5.43 -13.55
N LEU A 275 43.89 -6.38 -14.44
CA LEU A 275 44.74 -6.83 -15.55
C LEU A 275 44.89 -5.84 -16.71
N ALA A 276 44.03 -4.80 -16.83
CA ALA A 276 44.19 -3.77 -17.85
C ALA A 276 45.19 -2.65 -17.45
N ARG A 277 45.76 -2.70 -16.23
CA ARG A 277 46.80 -1.77 -15.75
C ARG A 277 48.19 -2.41 -15.67
N LEU A 278 48.36 -3.66 -16.11
CA LEU A 278 49.65 -4.37 -16.15
C LEU A 278 50.16 -4.64 -17.58
N LEU A 279 49.44 -4.18 -18.61
CA LEU A 279 49.82 -4.35 -20.03
C LEU A 279 49.66 -3.04 -20.84
N GLY A 280 49.87 -1.89 -20.20
CA GLY A 280 49.91 -0.58 -20.86
C GLY A 280 50.56 0.46 -19.98
#